data_AF-A0A844GG39-F1
#
_entry.id   AF-A0A844GG39-F1
#
_cell.length_a   1.000
_cell.length_b   1.000
_cell.length_c   1.000
_cell.angle_alpha   90.00
_cell.angle_beta   90.00
_cell.angle_gamma   90.00
#
_symmetry.space_group_name_H-M   'P 1'
#
loop_
_entity.id
_entity.type
_entity.pdbx_description
1 polymer ?
#
loop_
_entity_poly.entity_id
_entity_poly.type
_entity_poly.pdbx_seq_one_letter_code
_entity_poly.pdbx_strand_id
1 'polypeptide(L)'
;MKQRKKLQKQILQAFLRPFHLVEVEYGHPMSIGKVTGEVKSNKRYPESFQLGSMPKRRLAIVLKATQRKATGLVQVVPISSVQPSGHDQSCVEVTDMIAPFGFSSYKKQCWAICGMVEHVSATRIFAPEIDFGGRKHPPSFKAVLKGEDKKSIQRALVHGVEAQAVVEEKNDQIALRDKQIIELQKQLEQLQMQLKTAEIHEAIAREYSEILEDNFEDAVARRIMSEMACSVSDA
;
A
#
# COMPACT_ATOMS: atom_id res chain seq x y z
N MET A 1 -7.92 31.34 -22.22
CA MET A 1 -8.38 30.98 -20.85
C MET A 1 -8.07 29.55 -20.40
N LYS A 2 -8.09 28.52 -21.28
CA LYS A 2 -7.81 27.11 -20.91
C LYS A 2 -6.35 26.85 -20.48
N GLN A 3 -5.35 27.47 -21.11
CA GLN A 3 -3.93 27.30 -20.76
C GLN A 3 -3.58 27.82 -19.36
N ARG A 4 -4.09 28.99 -18.96
CA ARG A 4 -3.83 29.62 -17.64
C ARG A 4 -4.35 28.77 -16.47
N LYS A 5 -5.51 28.11 -16.65
CA LYS A 5 -6.08 27.14 -15.68
C LYS A 5 -5.26 25.85 -15.60
N LYS A 6 -4.64 25.41 -16.71
CA LYS A 6 -3.77 24.22 -16.76
C LYS A 6 -2.46 24.46 -15.99
N LEU A 7 -1.86 25.65 -16.13
CA LEU A 7 -0.67 26.09 -15.39
C LEU A 7 -0.92 26.19 -13.87
N GLN A 8 -2.02 26.79 -13.42
CA GLN A 8 -2.36 26.84 -11.99
C GLN A 8 -2.64 25.46 -11.38
N LYS A 9 -3.22 24.54 -12.16
CA LYS A 9 -3.46 23.15 -11.75
C LYS A 9 -2.17 22.36 -11.54
N GLN A 10 -1.14 22.66 -12.33
CA GLN A 10 0.19 22.06 -12.17
C GLN A 10 0.91 22.59 -10.93
N ILE A 11 0.75 23.87 -10.58
CA ILE A 11 1.49 24.49 -9.46
C ILE A 11 1.18 23.79 -8.12
N LEU A 12 -0.10 23.61 -7.78
CA LEU A 12 -0.47 23.07 -6.46
C LEU A 12 -0.12 21.59 -6.31
N GLN A 13 -0.36 20.79 -7.36
CA GLN A 13 0.01 19.37 -7.41
C GLN A 13 1.53 19.16 -7.58
N ALA A 14 2.26 20.14 -8.11
CA ALA A 14 3.72 20.10 -8.18
C ALA A 14 4.37 20.26 -6.80
N PHE A 15 3.79 21.11 -5.93
CA PHE A 15 4.33 21.39 -4.60
C PHE A 15 3.80 20.48 -3.49
N LEU A 16 2.55 20.03 -3.57
CA LEU A 16 1.93 19.17 -2.56
C LEU A 16 1.61 17.79 -3.15
N ARG A 17 2.36 16.78 -2.72
CA ARG A 17 2.07 15.38 -3.06
C ARG A 17 1.45 14.66 -1.86
N PRO A 18 0.81 13.50 -2.08
CA PRO A 18 0.38 12.65 -0.98
C PRO A 18 1.52 12.37 0.00
N PHE A 19 1.15 12.26 1.27
CA PHE A 19 2.01 12.00 2.43
C PHE A 19 3.05 13.09 2.73
N HIS A 20 2.87 14.30 2.19
CA HIS A 20 3.62 15.47 2.64
C HIS A 20 3.15 15.91 4.03
N LEU A 21 4.10 16.33 4.86
CA LEU A 21 3.84 16.94 6.15
C LEU A 21 3.76 18.46 5.97
N VAL A 22 2.65 19.04 6.43
CA VAL A 22 2.34 20.46 6.29
C VAL A 22 1.74 21.00 7.56
N GLU A 23 1.86 22.31 7.79
CA GLU A 23 1.10 22.98 8.84
C GLU A 23 -0.21 23.53 8.26
N VAL A 24 -1.29 23.33 8.99
CA VAL A 24 -2.64 23.69 8.57
C VAL A 24 -3.22 24.68 9.55
N GLU A 25 -3.70 25.81 9.04
CA GLU A 25 -4.40 26.83 9.83
C GLU A 25 -5.92 26.65 9.75
N TYR A 26 -6.48 26.05 10.79
CA TYR A 26 -7.92 25.80 10.90
C TYR A 26 -8.74 27.06 11.23
N GLY A 27 -8.09 28.12 11.70
CA GLY A 27 -8.74 29.39 12.06
C GLY A 27 -9.63 29.29 13.30
N HIS A 28 -10.27 30.40 13.64
CA HIS A 28 -11.15 30.51 14.80
C HIS A 28 -12.62 30.66 14.37
N PRO A 29 -13.55 29.86 14.91
CA PRO A 29 -14.97 30.00 14.61
C PRO A 29 -15.53 31.27 15.27
N MET A 30 -16.05 32.19 14.46
CA MET A 30 -16.60 33.48 14.94
C MET A 30 -18.02 33.38 15.50
N SER A 31 -18.61 32.19 15.46
CA SER A 31 -19.95 31.86 15.96
C SER A 31 -19.91 30.54 16.72
N ILE A 32 -20.58 30.49 17.88
CA ILE A 32 -20.71 29.29 18.72
C ILE A 32 -22.19 28.97 18.90
N GLY A 33 -22.54 27.69 18.74
CA GLY A 33 -23.82 27.14 19.16
C GLY A 33 -23.78 26.69 20.61
N LYS A 34 -24.77 27.08 21.41
CA LYS A 34 -24.98 26.57 22.77
C LYS A 34 -25.79 25.28 22.77
N VAL A 35 -25.75 24.54 23.87
CA VAL A 35 -26.59 23.34 24.10
C VAL A 35 -28.09 23.65 23.98
N THR A 36 -28.48 24.90 24.23
CA THR A 36 -29.86 25.40 24.06
C THR A 36 -30.26 25.65 22.59
N GLY A 37 -29.35 25.45 21.64
CA GLY A 37 -29.57 25.74 20.21
C GLY A 37 -29.32 27.20 19.81
N GLU A 38 -29.06 28.10 20.76
CA GLU A 38 -28.74 29.50 20.46
C GLU A 38 -27.37 29.65 19.80
N VAL A 39 -27.31 30.33 18.66
CA VAL A 39 -26.05 30.73 18.00
C VAL A 39 -25.68 32.13 18.46
N LYS A 40 -24.52 32.28 19.13
CA LYS A 40 -23.97 33.58 19.53
C LYS A 40 -22.64 33.84 18.84
N SER A 41 -22.33 35.13 18.67
CA SER A 41 -21.03 35.53 18.14
C SER A 41 -19.93 35.34 19.19
N ASN A 42 -18.82 34.73 18.77
CA ASN A 42 -17.63 34.51 19.60
C ASN A 42 -16.54 35.59 19.42
N LYS A 43 -16.92 36.78 18.95
CA LYS A 43 -15.96 37.88 18.70
C LYS A 43 -15.25 38.37 19.97
N ARG A 44 -15.93 38.31 21.12
CA ARG A 44 -15.45 38.88 22.40
C ARG A 44 -14.58 37.91 23.20
N TYR A 45 -14.71 36.60 22.96
CA TYR A 45 -14.01 35.57 23.73
C TYR A 45 -13.31 34.58 22.78
N PRO A 46 -12.26 35.02 22.07
CA PRO A 46 -11.52 34.18 21.11
C PRO A 46 -10.83 32.97 21.76
N GLU A 47 -10.74 32.95 23.09
CA GLU A 47 -10.24 31.81 23.87
C GLU A 47 -11.30 30.73 24.14
N SER A 48 -12.58 31.01 23.84
CA SER A 48 -13.60 29.98 23.97
C SER A 48 -13.48 29.00 22.79
N PHE A 49 -13.13 27.77 23.12
CA PHE A 49 -12.88 26.71 22.15
C PHE A 49 -14.05 25.74 22.14
N GLN A 50 -14.59 25.47 20.96
CA GLN A 50 -15.55 24.38 20.79
C GLN A 50 -14.83 23.04 20.96
N LEU A 51 -15.42 22.13 21.72
CA LEU A 51 -14.85 20.79 21.93
C LEU A 51 -14.63 20.10 20.58
N GLY A 52 -13.42 19.60 20.34
CA GLY A 52 -13.01 19.02 19.04
C GLY A 52 -12.51 20.03 17.99
N SER A 53 -12.60 21.34 18.23
CA SER A 53 -12.05 22.35 17.32
C SER A 53 -10.53 22.50 17.49
N MET A 54 -9.81 22.71 16.39
CA MET A 54 -8.36 22.86 16.34
C MET A 54 -7.91 24.29 15.97
N PRO A 55 -8.14 25.34 16.77
CA PRO A 55 -8.00 26.74 16.32
C PRO A 55 -6.56 27.27 16.11
N LYS A 56 -5.55 26.41 16.18
CA LYS A 56 -4.13 26.75 16.00
C LYS A 56 -3.59 26.15 14.71
N ARG A 57 -2.42 26.62 14.27
CA ARG A 57 -1.65 25.94 13.23
C ARG A 57 -1.19 24.58 13.75
N ARG A 58 -1.50 23.51 13.00
CA ARG A 58 -1.16 22.14 13.39
C ARG A 58 -0.57 21.35 12.25
N LEU A 59 0.33 20.44 12.57
CA LEU A 59 0.92 19.52 11.60
C LEU A 59 -0.16 18.58 11.10
N ALA A 60 -0.13 18.31 9.80
CA ALA A 60 -1.07 17.43 9.14
C ALA A 60 -0.38 16.70 7.98
N ILE A 61 -0.91 15.54 7.63
CA ILE A 61 -0.45 14.72 6.52
C ILE A 61 -1.39 14.95 5.33
N VAL A 62 -0.83 15.34 4.20
CA VAL A 62 -1.59 15.52 2.95
C VAL A 62 -2.00 14.16 2.40
N LEU A 63 -3.29 13.93 2.19
CA LEU A 63 -3.77 12.74 1.47
C LEU A 63 -3.88 13.01 -0.02
N LYS A 64 -4.51 14.12 -0.38
CA LYS A 64 -4.83 14.45 -1.77
C LYS A 64 -4.97 15.95 -1.97
N ALA A 65 -4.26 16.48 -2.95
CA ALA A 65 -4.45 17.85 -3.43
C ALA A 65 -5.34 17.84 -4.70
N THR A 66 -6.53 18.42 -4.59
CA THR A 66 -7.48 18.55 -5.70
C THR A 66 -7.67 20.02 -6.06
N GLN A 67 -7.38 20.38 -7.30
CA GLN A 67 -7.75 21.70 -7.82
C GLN A 67 -9.22 21.70 -8.23
N ARG A 68 -10.10 22.41 -7.51
CA ARG A 68 -11.49 22.68 -7.94
C ARG A 68 -11.64 24.16 -8.26
N LYS A 69 -11.84 24.51 -9.54
CA LYS A 69 -11.97 25.91 -10.02
C LYS A 69 -10.75 26.76 -9.62
N ALA A 70 -10.95 27.98 -9.11
CA ALA A 70 -9.89 28.94 -8.76
C ALA A 70 -9.27 28.69 -7.37
N THR A 71 -9.85 27.78 -6.58
CA THR A 71 -9.45 27.51 -5.19
C THR A 71 -8.92 26.08 -5.08
N GLY A 72 -7.69 25.92 -4.60
CA GLY A 72 -7.14 24.59 -4.28
C GLY A 72 -7.82 24.02 -3.04
N LEU A 73 -8.21 22.74 -3.10
CA LEU A 73 -8.71 21.99 -1.95
C LEU A 73 -7.75 20.86 -1.65
N VAL A 74 -7.32 20.72 -0.40
CA VAL A 74 -6.41 19.66 0.03
C VAL A 74 -7.06 18.87 1.14
N GLN A 75 -7.06 17.56 0.98
CA GLN A 75 -7.50 16.63 2.00
C GLN A 75 -6.31 16.29 2.89
N VAL A 76 -6.48 16.45 4.20
CA VAL A 76 -5.43 16.31 5.20
C VAL A 76 -5.88 15.45 6.37
N VAL A 77 -4.92 14.81 7.03
CA VAL A 77 -5.07 14.12 8.30
C VAL A 77 -4.34 14.92 9.38
N PRO A 78 -5.04 15.44 10.39
CA PRO A 78 -4.43 16.20 11.47
C PRO A 78 -3.57 15.31 12.37
N ILE A 79 -2.49 15.89 12.88
CA ILE A 79 -1.64 15.30 13.90
C ILE A 79 -1.93 15.98 15.25
N SER A 80 -2.12 15.16 16.27
CA SER A 80 -2.37 15.58 17.64
C SER A 80 -1.30 15.03 18.57
N SER A 81 -1.01 15.75 19.65
CA SER A 81 -0.18 15.26 20.76
C SER A 81 -1.00 14.60 21.87
N VAL A 82 -2.33 14.49 21.68
CA VAL A 82 -3.23 13.81 22.61
C VAL A 82 -3.27 12.33 22.24
N GLN A 83 -3.01 11.48 23.22
CA GLN A 83 -3.08 10.04 23.05
C GLN A 83 -4.52 9.60 22.76
N PRO A 84 -4.75 8.81 21.71
CA PRO A 84 -6.07 8.27 21.39
C PRO A 84 -6.46 7.18 22.40
N SER A 85 -7.75 6.84 22.44
CA SER A 85 -8.21 5.67 23.20
C SER A 85 -7.56 4.39 22.67
N GLY A 86 -7.10 3.49 23.54
CA GLY A 86 -6.32 2.30 23.18
C GLY A 86 -7.00 1.31 22.22
N HIS A 87 -8.29 1.48 21.92
CA HIS A 87 -9.05 0.64 20.98
C HIS A 87 -9.21 1.26 19.58
N ASP A 88 -8.76 2.50 19.37
CA ASP A 88 -8.99 3.20 18.11
C ASP A 88 -7.91 2.87 17.07
N GLN A 89 -8.27 1.98 16.13
CA GLN A 89 -7.42 1.57 15.00
C GLN A 89 -7.30 2.66 13.92
N SER A 90 -8.07 3.73 14.00
CA SER A 90 -7.97 4.87 13.09
C SER A 90 -6.86 5.85 13.48
N CYS A 91 -6.22 5.67 14.64
CA CYS A 91 -5.12 6.49 15.08
C CYS A 91 -3.77 5.74 14.98
N VAL A 92 -2.73 6.45 14.53
CA VAL A 92 -1.38 5.88 14.39
C VAL A 92 -0.38 6.78 15.07
N GLU A 93 0.49 6.19 15.89
CA GLU A 93 1.62 6.91 16.45
C GLU A 93 2.63 7.26 15.34
N VAL A 94 2.96 8.54 15.23
CA VAL A 94 3.84 9.08 14.19
C VAL A 94 5.09 9.74 14.78
N THR A 95 5.32 9.63 16.09
CA THR A 95 6.44 10.26 16.80
C THR A 95 7.78 9.99 16.12
N ASP A 96 8.09 8.71 15.87
CA ASP A 96 9.35 8.31 15.23
C ASP A 96 9.39 8.66 13.74
N MET A 97 8.22 8.69 13.09
CA MET A 97 8.10 9.06 11.68
C MET A 97 8.40 10.55 11.45
N ILE A 98 8.05 11.40 12.41
CA ILE A 98 8.23 12.87 12.30
C ILE A 98 9.56 13.37 12.88
N ALA A 99 10.15 12.64 13.83
CA ALA A 99 11.38 13.03 14.51
C ALA A 99 12.56 13.39 13.56
N PRO A 100 12.80 12.67 12.44
CA PRO A 100 13.89 12.97 11.52
C PRO A 100 13.78 14.33 10.84
N PHE A 101 12.59 14.93 10.77
CA PHE A 101 12.36 16.21 10.11
C PHE A 101 12.65 17.41 11.02
N GLY A 102 12.86 17.22 12.32
CA GLY A 102 13.29 18.30 13.23
C GLY A 102 12.26 19.41 13.40
N PHE A 103 10.96 19.10 13.50
CA PHE A 103 9.94 20.13 13.69
C PHE A 103 10.01 20.77 15.07
N SER A 104 10.08 22.11 15.11
CA SER A 104 10.30 22.88 16.36
C SER A 104 9.21 22.66 17.41
N SER A 105 7.95 22.54 16.96
CA SER A 105 6.76 22.50 17.81
C SER A 105 6.30 21.09 18.20
N TYR A 106 6.89 20.04 17.62
CA TYR A 106 6.42 18.65 17.75
C TYR A 106 7.47 17.75 18.41
N LYS A 107 7.86 18.12 19.64
CA LYS A 107 8.83 17.36 20.47
C LYS A 107 8.19 16.34 21.41
N LYS A 108 6.85 16.29 21.43
CA LYS A 108 6.05 15.36 22.24
C LYS A 108 5.62 14.18 21.39
N GLN A 109 5.16 13.11 22.04
CA GLN A 109 4.52 11.99 21.36
C GLN A 109 3.34 12.49 20.51
N CYS A 110 3.27 12.03 19.26
CA CYS A 110 2.33 12.53 18.27
C CYS A 110 1.58 11.39 17.59
N TRP A 111 0.31 11.63 17.30
CA TRP A 111 -0.64 10.68 16.75
C TRP A 111 -1.35 11.30 15.54
N ALA A 112 -1.37 10.59 14.41
CA ALA A 112 -2.19 10.94 13.26
C ALA A 112 -3.60 10.38 13.43
N ILE A 113 -4.61 11.26 13.35
CA ILE A 113 -6.01 10.90 13.58
C ILE A 113 -6.67 10.63 12.23
N CYS A 114 -6.56 9.40 11.72
CA CYS A 114 -7.02 9.05 10.37
C CYS A 114 -8.55 8.97 10.25
N GLY A 115 -9.28 8.89 11.37
CA GLY A 115 -10.74 9.06 11.41
C GLY A 115 -11.19 10.52 11.21
N MET A 116 -10.31 11.49 11.42
CA MET A 116 -10.62 12.92 11.29
C MET A 116 -10.08 13.48 9.97
N VAL A 117 -10.57 12.98 8.84
CA VAL A 117 -10.12 13.47 7.53
C VAL A 117 -10.80 14.78 7.18
N GLU A 118 -10.00 15.81 6.96
CA GLU A 118 -10.49 17.17 6.75
C GLU A 118 -10.15 17.70 5.35
N HIS A 119 -10.99 18.61 4.86
CA HIS A 119 -10.76 19.33 3.61
C HIS A 119 -10.45 20.79 3.90
N VAL A 120 -9.24 21.22 3.56
CA VAL A 120 -8.78 22.59 3.78
C VAL A 120 -8.47 23.30 2.47
N SER A 121 -8.68 24.62 2.46
CA SER A 121 -8.23 25.47 1.37
C SER A 121 -6.71 25.45 1.30
N ALA A 122 -6.14 25.42 0.09
CA ALA A 122 -4.70 25.48 -0.09
C ALA A 122 -4.07 26.77 0.49
N THR A 123 -4.84 27.84 0.64
CA THR A 123 -4.40 29.09 1.28
C THR A 123 -4.14 28.96 2.77
N ARG A 124 -4.64 27.89 3.41
CA ARG A 124 -4.46 27.58 4.84
C ARG A 124 -3.31 26.60 5.09
N ILE A 125 -2.57 26.24 4.04
CA ILE A 125 -1.47 25.28 4.10
C ILE A 125 -0.16 26.05 4.11
N PHE A 126 0.62 25.80 5.14
CA PHE A 126 1.92 26.39 5.37
C PHE A 126 2.97 25.28 5.36
N ALA A 127 4.17 25.63 4.91
CA ALA A 127 5.29 24.72 5.05
C ALA A 127 5.72 24.69 6.53
N PRO A 128 6.02 23.50 7.08
CA PRO A 128 6.32 23.36 8.50
C PRO A 128 7.64 24.05 8.87
N GLU A 129 7.72 24.56 10.10
CA GLU A 129 8.95 25.13 10.63
C GLU A 129 9.91 24.03 11.09
N ILE A 130 11.13 24.07 10.56
CA ILE A 130 12.17 23.08 10.82
C ILE A 130 13.30 23.75 11.61
N ASP A 131 13.71 23.11 12.70
CA ASP A 131 14.80 23.52 13.58
C ASP A 131 15.81 22.38 13.73
N PHE A 132 17.00 22.58 13.15
CA PHE A 132 18.13 21.67 13.32
C PHE A 132 19.15 22.33 14.25
N GLY A 133 19.17 21.91 15.51
CA GLY A 133 20.19 22.33 16.47
C GLY A 133 20.17 23.83 16.80
N GLY A 134 19.00 24.46 16.83
CA GLY A 134 18.84 25.88 17.18
C GLY A 134 18.91 26.84 15.99
N ARG A 135 19.14 26.33 14.77
CA ARG A 135 19.07 27.12 13.53
C ARG A 135 17.75 26.84 12.83
N LYS A 136 16.91 27.88 12.73
CA LYS A 136 15.68 27.85 11.96
C LYS A 136 15.98 27.83 10.47
N HIS A 137 15.51 26.80 9.79
CA HIS A 137 15.59 26.71 8.34
C HIS A 137 14.38 27.37 7.68
N PRO A 138 14.52 27.89 6.43
CA PRO A 138 13.39 28.41 5.70
C PRO A 138 12.32 27.31 5.52
N PRO A 139 11.03 27.65 5.72
CA PRO A 139 9.96 26.66 5.68
C PRO A 139 9.87 26.04 4.28
N SER A 140 9.81 24.71 4.21
CA SER A 140 9.81 23.97 2.94
C SER A 140 8.89 22.75 2.95
N PHE A 141 8.26 22.46 1.82
CA PHE A 141 7.39 21.29 1.63
C PHE A 141 8.17 19.99 1.34
N LYS A 142 9.38 19.85 1.86
CA LYS A 142 10.24 18.67 1.58
C LYS A 142 9.98 17.49 2.50
N ALA A 143 9.25 17.69 3.59
CA ALA A 143 8.94 16.65 4.56
C ALA A 143 7.87 15.71 3.99
N VAL A 144 8.25 14.45 3.75
CA VAL A 144 7.39 13.44 3.12
C VAL A 144 7.60 12.10 3.80
N LEU A 145 6.51 11.47 4.20
CA LEU A 145 6.53 10.12 4.76
C LEU A 145 6.78 9.09 3.66
N LYS A 146 7.65 8.11 3.92
CA LYS A 146 8.11 7.12 2.93
C LYS A 146 7.98 5.70 3.48
N GLY A 147 8.09 4.71 2.59
CA GLY A 147 8.24 3.30 2.98
C GLY A 147 7.07 2.74 3.79
N GLU A 148 7.39 2.20 4.96
CA GLU A 148 6.44 1.52 5.85
C GLU A 148 5.49 2.48 6.56
N ASP A 149 5.94 3.68 6.91
CA ASP A 149 5.14 4.74 7.54
C ASP A 149 3.89 5.04 6.72
N LYS A 150 4.08 5.15 5.40
CA LYS A 150 2.99 5.36 4.44
C LYS A 150 1.98 4.21 4.49
N LYS A 151 2.45 2.96 4.56
CA LYS A 151 1.56 1.78 4.64
C LYS A 151 0.80 1.76 5.96
N SER A 152 1.45 2.11 7.07
CA SER A 152 0.83 2.19 8.39
C SER A 152 -0.34 3.19 8.39
N ILE A 153 -0.10 4.41 7.89
CA ILE A 153 -1.16 5.43 7.77
C ILE A 153 -2.27 5.00 6.82
N GLN A 154 -1.94 4.33 5.70
CA GLN A 154 -2.96 3.83 4.77
C GLN A 154 -3.87 2.78 5.42
N ARG A 155 -3.32 1.89 6.26
CA ARG A 155 -4.14 0.92 7.01
C ARG A 155 -5.08 1.63 7.98
N ALA A 156 -4.58 2.59 8.75
CA ALA A 156 -5.41 3.32 9.69
C ALA A 156 -6.48 4.20 9.02
N LEU A 157 -6.19 4.78 7.85
CA LEU A 157 -7.19 5.48 7.03
C LEU A 157 -8.35 4.60 6.61
N VAL A 158 -8.07 3.33 6.31
CA VAL A 158 -9.11 2.36 5.94
C VAL A 158 -10.06 2.11 7.13
N HIS A 159 -9.51 2.00 8.35
CA HIS A 159 -10.31 1.89 9.57
C HIS A 159 -11.08 3.19 9.89
N GLY A 160 -10.47 4.36 9.66
CA GLY A 160 -11.07 5.66 9.98
C GLY A 160 -12.23 6.10 9.08
N VAL A 161 -12.33 5.57 7.86
CA VAL A 161 -13.40 5.93 6.90
C VAL A 161 -14.60 4.97 7.01
N GLU A 162 -14.65 4.11 8.04
CA GLU A 162 -15.66 3.04 8.21
C GLU A 162 -15.83 2.20 6.93
N ALA A 163 -14.75 2.04 6.15
CA ALA A 163 -14.75 1.21 4.94
C ALA A 163 -14.70 -0.30 5.29
N GLN A 164 -15.06 -0.68 6.51
CA GLN A 164 -14.99 -2.05 7.04
C GLN A 164 -15.68 -3.06 6.12
N ALA A 165 -16.86 -2.73 5.59
CA ALA A 165 -17.56 -3.59 4.64
C ALA A 165 -16.76 -3.88 3.36
N VAL A 166 -16.02 -2.89 2.84
CA VAL A 166 -15.17 -3.05 1.65
C VAL A 166 -13.88 -3.81 1.98
N VAL A 167 -13.41 -3.72 3.21
CA VAL A 167 -12.24 -4.46 3.70
C VAL A 167 -12.58 -5.93 3.89
N GLU A 168 -13.73 -6.22 4.51
CA GLU A 168 -14.24 -7.57 4.69
C GLU A 168 -14.44 -8.26 3.33
N GLU A 169 -15.10 -7.60 2.37
CA GLU A 169 -15.27 -8.13 1.01
C GLU A 169 -13.92 -8.44 0.34
N LYS A 170 -12.92 -7.58 0.51
CA LYS A 170 -11.58 -7.82 -0.06
C LYS A 170 -10.83 -8.93 0.65
N ASN A 171 -10.99 -9.07 1.96
CA ASN A 171 -10.39 -10.17 2.72
C ASN A 171 -10.99 -11.51 2.31
N ASP A 172 -12.31 -11.56 2.08
CA ASP A 172 -12.98 -12.76 1.57
C ASP A 172 -12.49 -13.13 0.17
N GLN A 173 -12.29 -12.13 -0.70
CA GLN A 173 -11.69 -12.35 -2.03
C GLN A 173 -10.23 -12.83 -1.96
N ILE A 174 -9.45 -12.35 -0.98
CA ILE A 174 -8.08 -12.81 -0.76
C ILE A 174 -8.10 -14.28 -0.30
N ALA A 175 -8.94 -14.61 0.68
CA ALA A 175 -9.08 -15.99 1.17
C ALA A 175 -9.52 -16.96 0.07
N LEU A 176 -10.38 -16.52 -0.86
CA LEU A 176 -10.78 -17.32 -2.02
C LEU A 176 -9.60 -17.55 -2.98
N ARG A 177 -8.80 -16.51 -3.25
CA ARG A 177 -7.60 -16.63 -4.10
C ARG A 177 -6.54 -17.53 -3.47
N ASP A 178 -6.34 -17.46 -2.16
CA ASP A 178 -5.37 -18.31 -1.47
C ASP A 178 -5.75 -19.79 -1.58
N LYS A 179 -7.05 -20.11 -1.47
CA LYS A 179 -7.54 -21.47 -1.74
C LYS A 179 -7.26 -21.93 -3.17
N GLN A 180 -7.43 -21.06 -4.16
CA GLN A 180 -7.13 -21.38 -5.56
C GLN A 180 -5.64 -21.60 -5.79
N ILE A 181 -4.77 -20.81 -5.15
CA ILE A 181 -3.32 -20.98 -5.24
C ILE A 181 -2.91 -22.34 -4.68
N ILE A 182 -3.46 -22.73 -3.52
CA ILE A 182 -3.18 -24.04 -2.91
C ILE A 182 -3.62 -25.19 -3.82
N GLU A 183 -4.81 -25.09 -4.42
CA GLU A 183 -5.31 -26.13 -5.34
C GLU A 183 -4.46 -26.22 -6.62
N LEU A 184 -4.08 -25.08 -7.20
CA LEU A 184 -3.19 -25.04 -8.37
C LEU A 184 -1.80 -25.59 -8.06
N GLN A 185 -1.25 -25.33 -6.87
CA GLN A 185 0.01 -25.91 -6.42
C GLN A 185 -0.08 -27.44 -6.35
N LYS A 186 -1.18 -27.96 -5.80
CA LYS A 186 -1.43 -29.40 -5.75
C LYS A 186 -1.54 -30.03 -7.14
N GLN A 187 -2.20 -29.36 -8.08
CA GLN A 187 -2.30 -29.83 -9.46
C GLN A 187 -0.93 -29.82 -10.17
N LEU A 188 -0.11 -28.80 -9.94
CA LEU A 188 1.26 -28.75 -10.45
C LEU A 188 2.11 -29.90 -9.91
N GLU A 189 2.03 -30.21 -8.62
CA GLU A 189 2.75 -31.35 -8.03
C GLU A 189 2.30 -32.69 -8.62
N GLN A 190 0.99 -32.87 -8.83
CA GLN A 190 0.46 -34.08 -9.48
C GLN A 190 0.93 -34.24 -10.92
N LEU A 191 0.86 -33.16 -11.71
CA LEU A 191 1.35 -33.17 -13.09
C LEU A 191 2.85 -33.43 -13.17
N GLN A 192 3.65 -32.86 -12.25
CA GLN A 192 5.08 -33.14 -12.17
C GLN A 192 5.37 -34.62 -11.84
N MET A 193 4.58 -35.24 -10.95
CA MET A 193 4.70 -36.68 -10.70
C MET A 193 4.35 -37.51 -11.94
N GLN A 194 3.26 -37.18 -12.64
CA GLN A 194 2.86 -37.88 -13.85
C GLN A 194 3.92 -37.77 -14.95
N LEU A 195 4.51 -36.59 -15.13
CA LEU A 195 5.56 -36.35 -16.11
C LEU A 195 6.79 -37.20 -15.80
N LYS A 196 7.25 -37.24 -14.54
CA LYS A 196 8.34 -38.13 -14.11
C LYS A 196 8.03 -39.60 -14.37
N THR A 197 6.80 -40.05 -14.09
CA THR A 197 6.43 -41.46 -14.37
C THR A 197 6.44 -41.77 -15.87
N ALA A 198 5.99 -40.82 -16.70
CA ALA A 198 6.02 -40.97 -18.15
C ALA A 198 7.46 -40.99 -18.69
N GLU A 199 8.36 -40.14 -18.19
CA GLU A 199 9.79 -40.15 -18.53
C GLU A 199 10.45 -41.49 -18.17
N ILE A 200 10.13 -42.05 -16.99
CA ILE A 200 10.63 -43.37 -16.57
C ILE A 200 10.10 -44.46 -17.52
N HIS A 201 8.80 -44.44 -17.85
CA HIS A 201 8.23 -45.40 -18.78
C HIS A 201 8.83 -45.28 -20.19
N GLU A 202 9.11 -44.07 -20.67
CA GLU A 202 9.77 -43.85 -21.94
C GLU A 202 11.20 -44.40 -21.94
N ALA A 203 11.97 -44.17 -20.86
CA ALA A 203 13.31 -44.72 -20.70
C ALA A 203 13.30 -46.25 -20.70
N ILE A 204 12.39 -46.86 -19.94
CA ILE A 204 12.21 -48.32 -19.89
C ILE A 204 11.83 -48.88 -21.27
N ALA A 205 10.88 -48.24 -21.96
CA ALA A 205 10.47 -48.67 -23.30
C ALA A 205 11.63 -48.62 -24.32
N ARG A 206 12.50 -47.61 -24.21
CA ARG A 206 13.70 -47.48 -25.04
C ARG A 206 14.72 -48.59 -24.77
N GLU A 207 14.99 -48.89 -23.50
CA GLU A 207 15.87 -50.02 -23.13
C GLU A 207 15.31 -51.37 -23.63
N TYR A 208 14.00 -51.59 -23.49
CA TYR A 208 13.38 -52.81 -24.00
C TYR A 208 13.43 -52.94 -25.53
N SER A 209 13.32 -51.83 -26.28
CA SER A 209 13.46 -51.88 -27.74
C SER A 209 14.87 -52.26 -28.16
N GLU A 210 15.91 -51.73 -27.51
CA GLU A 210 17.31 -52.07 -27.81
C GLU A 210 17.58 -53.56 -27.55
N ILE A 211 17.11 -54.09 -26.41
CA ILE A 211 17.25 -55.52 -26.08
C ILE A 211 16.52 -56.43 -27.09
N LEU A 212 15.35 -56.01 -27.60
CA LEU A 212 14.61 -56.77 -28.59
C LEU A 212 15.30 -56.77 -29.96
N GLU A 213 15.88 -55.65 -30.37
CA GLU A 213 16.66 -55.54 -31.61
C GLU A 213 17.89 -56.44 -31.54
N ASP A 214 18.67 -56.36 -30.46
CA ASP A 214 19.86 -57.20 -30.25
C ASP A 214 19.52 -58.71 -30.29
N ASN A 215 18.44 -59.11 -29.60
CA ASN A 215 18.00 -60.51 -29.59
C ASN A 215 17.49 -60.99 -30.95
N PHE A 216 16.88 -60.10 -31.75
CA PHE A 216 16.39 -60.43 -33.08
C PHE A 216 17.56 -60.62 -34.06
N GLU A 217 18.55 -59.74 -34.03
CA GLU A 217 19.78 -59.88 -34.83
C GLU A 217 20.53 -61.18 -34.48
N ASP A 218 20.66 -61.49 -33.19
CA ASP A 218 21.26 -62.73 -32.70
C ASP A 218 20.51 -63.99 -33.18
N ALA A 219 19.18 -63.96 -33.14
CA ALA A 219 18.34 -65.07 -33.59
C ALA A 219 18.42 -65.29 -35.11
N VAL A 220 18.46 -64.20 -35.89
CA VAL A 220 18.65 -64.24 -37.35
C VAL A 220 20.04 -64.78 -37.69
N ALA A 221 21.09 -64.31 -37.02
CA ALA A 221 22.46 -64.79 -37.21
C ALA A 221 22.60 -66.30 -36.91
N ARG A 222 22.01 -66.78 -35.79
CA ARG A 222 21.99 -68.21 -35.46
C ARG A 222 21.26 -69.06 -36.50
N ARG A 223 20.16 -68.54 -37.07
CA ARG A 223 19.40 -69.24 -38.10
C ARG A 223 20.16 -69.34 -39.43
N ILE A 224 20.82 -68.26 -39.86
CA ILE A 224 21.67 -68.26 -41.06
C ILE A 224 22.84 -69.24 -40.89
N MET A 225 23.50 -69.25 -39.72
CA MET A 225 24.58 -70.18 -39.42
C MET A 225 24.12 -71.65 -39.43
N SER A 226 22.92 -71.93 -38.91
CA SER A 226 22.30 -73.26 -38.96
C SER A 226 21.98 -73.71 -40.39
N GLU A 227 21.44 -72.81 -41.22
CA GLU A 227 21.10 -73.13 -42.62
C GLU A 227 22.37 -73.35 -43.47
N MET A 228 23.44 -72.59 -43.22
CA MET A 228 24.74 -72.82 -43.85
C MET A 228 25.38 -74.15 -43.42
N ALA A 229 25.29 -74.53 -42.15
CA ALA A 229 25.82 -75.80 -41.65
C ALA A 229 25.13 -77.03 -42.26
N CYS A 230 23.83 -76.97 -42.54
CA CYS A 230 23.11 -78.04 -43.24
C CYS A 230 23.47 -78.15 -44.73
N SER A 231 23.90 -77.06 -45.38
CA SER A 231 24.28 -77.09 -46.81
C SER A 231 25.67 -77.69 -47.09
N VAL A 232 26.50 -77.85 -46.06
CA VAL A 232 27.86 -78.42 -46.16
C VAL A 232 27.86 -79.94 -45.91
N SER A 233 26.77 -80.52 -45.37
CA SER A 233 26.67 -81.96 -45.12
C SER A 233 26.15 -82.80 -46.32
N ASP A 234 25.72 -82.16 -47.40
CA ASP A 234 25.12 -82.82 -48.59
C ASP A 234 26.01 -82.76 -49.87
N ALA A 235 27.29 -82.38 -49.73
CA ALA A 235 28.28 -82.38 -50.82
C ALA A 235 29.46 -83.32 -50.49
#